data_AF-A0A0Q4IX36-F1
#
_entry.id   AF-A0A0Q4IX36-F1
#
_cell.length_a   1.000
_cell.length_b   1.000
_cell.length_c   1.000
_cell.angle_alpha   90.00
_cell.angle_beta   90.00
_cell.angle_gamma   90.00
#
_symmetry.space_group_name_H-M   'P 1'
#
loop_
_entity.id
_entity.type
_entity.pdbx_description
1 polymer ?
#
loop_
_entity_poly.entity_id
_entity_poly.type
_entity_poly.pdbx_seq_one_letter_code
_entity_poly.pdbx_strand_id
1 'polypeptide(L)'
;MTDGWGWPKSDRLAGTPLFETSDRAARRAEDRDRRAQERLAAAEQRSESRIAQRDALTQERERAREARRIEESARHEARLNAPPTNDVEALKISKRRRSGALARSGEETKKERDTRGYTTIVDPKRIRTLADRGASPSALAGAFGISVEEVEAALLETASEG
;
A
#
# COMPACT_ATOMS: atom_id res chain seq x y z
N MET A 1 57.13 -65.79 18.37
CA MET A 1 57.88 -64.72 19.06
C MET A 1 57.16 -63.41 18.83
N THR A 2 56.38 -62.97 19.82
CA THR A 2 55.76 -61.64 19.90
C THR A 2 56.69 -60.67 20.59
N ASP A 3 56.55 -59.38 20.33
CA ASP A 3 57.29 -58.36 21.08
C ASP A 3 56.59 -58.10 22.41
N GLY A 4 57.37 -57.68 23.42
CA GLY A 4 56.97 -57.54 24.83
C GLY A 4 55.83 -56.54 25.13
N TRP A 5 55.13 -56.04 24.12
CA TRP A 5 53.94 -55.19 24.23
C TRP A 5 52.77 -55.70 23.36
N GLY A 6 52.70 -57.00 23.04
CA GLY A 6 51.46 -57.65 22.60
C GLY A 6 50.88 -57.24 21.24
N TRP A 7 51.63 -56.52 20.41
CA TRP A 7 51.21 -56.19 19.04
C TRP A 7 51.86 -57.18 18.03
N PRO A 8 51.14 -57.59 16.97
CA PRO A 8 51.67 -58.52 16.00
C PRO A 8 52.78 -57.84 15.17
N LYS A 9 53.96 -58.47 15.13
CA LYS A 9 55.07 -58.07 14.26
C LYS A 9 54.60 -58.06 12.80
N SER A 10 54.66 -56.90 12.16
CA SER A 10 54.35 -56.71 10.76
C SER A 10 55.47 -57.26 9.87
N ASP A 11 55.63 -58.59 9.83
CA ASP A 11 56.34 -59.27 8.76
C ASP A 11 55.40 -59.36 7.56
N ARG A 12 55.46 -58.36 6.68
CA ARG A 12 55.17 -58.47 5.24
C ARG A 12 55.42 -57.13 4.54
N LEU A 13 56.67 -56.97 4.10
CA LEU A 13 56.97 -56.27 2.87
C LEU A 13 56.27 -57.01 1.72
N ALA A 14 55.10 -56.51 1.32
CA ALA A 14 54.52 -56.80 0.02
C ALA A 14 53.99 -55.47 -0.50
N GLY A 15 54.84 -54.78 -1.28
CA GLY A 15 54.40 -53.61 -2.02
C GLY A 15 53.22 -54.01 -2.90
N THR A 16 52.03 -53.53 -2.56
CA THR A 16 50.91 -53.48 -3.49
C THR A 16 51.41 -52.84 -4.78
N PRO A 17 51.16 -53.43 -5.96
CA PRO A 17 51.63 -52.86 -7.21
C PRO A 17 51.08 -51.43 -7.32
N LEU A 18 51.98 -50.44 -7.45
CA LEU A 18 51.60 -49.02 -7.55
C LEU A 18 50.50 -48.77 -8.60
N PHE A 19 50.44 -49.60 -9.64
CA PHE A 19 49.43 -49.58 -10.70
C PHE A 19 47.98 -49.86 -10.24
N GLU A 20 47.76 -50.74 -9.26
CA GLU A 20 46.40 -50.97 -8.73
C GLU A 20 45.92 -49.82 -7.83
N THR A 21 46.87 -49.12 -7.20
CA THR A 21 46.57 -47.94 -6.36
C THR A 21 46.25 -46.71 -7.19
N SER A 22 46.87 -46.55 -8.37
CA SER A 22 46.56 -45.46 -9.30
C SER A 22 45.16 -45.61 -9.91
N ASP A 23 44.76 -46.82 -10.30
CA ASP A 23 43.41 -47.07 -10.83
C ASP A 23 42.33 -46.86 -9.77
N ARG A 24 42.59 -47.27 -8.52
CA ARG A 24 41.69 -47.02 -7.40
C ARG A 24 41.62 -45.53 -7.06
N ALA A 25 42.72 -44.79 -7.19
CA ALA A 25 42.73 -43.34 -6.99
C ALA A 25 41.96 -42.61 -8.10
N ALA A 26 42.12 -43.03 -9.35
CA ALA A 26 41.39 -42.51 -10.52
C ALA A 26 39.88 -42.71 -10.36
N ARG A 27 39.42 -43.93 -10.05
CA ARG A 27 37.99 -44.21 -9.79
C ARG A 27 37.39 -43.34 -8.68
N ARG A 28 38.15 -43.07 -7.61
CA ARG A 28 37.71 -42.17 -6.52
C ARG A 28 37.69 -40.71 -6.93
N ALA A 29 38.53 -40.29 -7.88
CA ALA A 29 38.46 -38.95 -8.46
C ALA A 29 37.20 -38.82 -9.32
N GLU A 30 36.96 -39.77 -10.24
CA GLU A 30 35.75 -39.84 -11.06
C GLU A 30 34.47 -39.87 -10.21
N ASP A 31 34.44 -40.68 -9.14
CA ASP A 31 33.31 -40.73 -8.21
C ASP A 31 33.08 -39.41 -7.45
N ARG A 32 34.13 -38.63 -7.18
CA ARG A 32 34.01 -37.31 -6.56
C ARG A 32 33.47 -36.30 -7.57
N ASP A 33 33.94 -36.35 -8.81
CA ASP A 33 33.51 -35.46 -9.88
C ASP A 33 32.05 -35.73 -10.26
N ARG A 34 31.64 -37.01 -10.36
CA ARG A 34 30.25 -37.40 -10.54
C ARG A 34 29.34 -36.84 -9.44
N ARG A 35 29.72 -37.03 -8.16
CA ARG A 35 28.97 -36.46 -7.02
C ARG A 35 28.99 -34.94 -6.99
N ALA A 36 30.00 -34.29 -7.54
CA ALA A 36 30.02 -32.84 -7.68
C ALA A 36 29.02 -32.38 -8.76
N GLN A 37 29.02 -33.03 -9.93
CA GLN A 37 28.09 -32.76 -11.02
C GLN A 37 26.63 -33.00 -10.61
N GLU A 38 26.34 -34.11 -9.93
CA GLU A 38 24.99 -34.40 -9.40
C GLU A 38 24.51 -33.31 -8.41
N ARG A 39 25.41 -32.79 -7.57
CA ARG A 39 25.07 -31.69 -6.64
C ARG A 39 24.79 -30.39 -7.37
N LEU A 40 25.53 -30.09 -8.44
CA LEU A 40 25.30 -28.91 -9.28
C LEU A 40 23.96 -29.01 -10.01
N ALA A 41 23.69 -30.14 -10.68
CA ALA A 41 22.42 -30.39 -11.35
C ALA A 41 21.22 -30.30 -10.38
N ALA A 42 21.34 -30.89 -9.18
CA ALA A 42 20.31 -30.78 -8.15
C ALA A 42 20.16 -29.35 -7.59
N ALA A 43 21.21 -28.53 -7.62
CA ALA A 43 21.13 -27.11 -7.25
C ALA A 43 20.43 -26.28 -8.33
N GLU A 44 20.75 -26.53 -9.60
CA GLU A 44 20.13 -25.90 -10.77
C GLU A 44 18.62 -26.18 -10.82
N GLN A 45 18.21 -27.44 -10.68
CA GLN A 45 16.79 -27.82 -10.60
C GLN A 45 16.05 -27.11 -9.43
N ARG A 46 16.72 -26.95 -8.28
CA ARG A 46 16.16 -26.20 -7.14
C ARG A 46 16.08 -24.70 -7.39
N SER A 47 16.98 -24.11 -8.17
CA SER A 47 16.84 -22.71 -8.59
C SER A 47 15.73 -22.53 -9.61
N GLU A 48 15.67 -23.39 -10.63
CA GLU A 48 14.66 -23.34 -11.69
C GLU A 48 13.25 -23.50 -11.13
N SER A 49 13.03 -24.47 -10.26
CA SER A 49 11.73 -24.65 -9.57
C SER A 49 11.33 -23.43 -8.74
N ARG A 50 12.28 -22.78 -8.05
CA ARG A 50 12.00 -21.54 -7.29
C ARG A 50 11.69 -20.36 -8.19
N ILE A 51 12.32 -20.27 -9.35
CA ILE A 51 12.02 -19.24 -10.36
C ILE A 51 10.61 -19.47 -10.91
N ALA A 52 10.31 -20.68 -11.37
CA ALA A 52 8.99 -21.04 -11.90
C ALA A 52 7.86 -20.80 -10.89
N GLN A 53 8.07 -21.12 -9.60
CA GLN A 53 7.10 -20.82 -8.54
C GLN A 53 6.88 -19.32 -8.35
N ARG A 54 7.94 -18.51 -8.40
CA ARG A 54 7.83 -17.04 -8.29
C ARG A 54 7.10 -16.45 -9.49
N ASP A 55 7.37 -16.94 -10.68
CA ASP A 55 6.72 -16.48 -11.91
C ASP A 55 5.23 -16.82 -11.88
N ALA A 56 4.87 -18.04 -11.49
CA ALA A 56 3.46 -18.44 -11.32
C ALA A 56 2.72 -17.55 -10.31
N LEU A 57 3.30 -17.32 -9.12
CA LEU A 57 2.72 -16.42 -8.11
C LEU A 57 2.60 -14.97 -8.61
N THR A 58 3.54 -14.53 -9.44
CA THR A 58 3.51 -13.18 -10.00
C THR A 58 2.38 -13.05 -11.03
N GLN A 59 2.24 -14.03 -11.92
CA GLN A 59 1.15 -14.08 -12.89
C GLN A 59 -0.22 -14.15 -12.21
N GLU A 60 -0.37 -14.96 -11.16
CA GLU A 60 -1.62 -15.02 -10.38
C GLU A 60 -1.98 -13.67 -9.76
N ARG A 61 -1.00 -12.97 -9.19
CA ARG A 61 -1.20 -11.62 -8.62
C ARG A 61 -1.58 -10.61 -9.69
N GLU A 62 -1.00 -10.69 -10.88
CA GLU A 62 -1.35 -9.82 -12.00
C GLU A 62 -2.77 -10.07 -12.50
N ARG A 63 -3.14 -11.34 -12.73
CA ARG A 63 -4.52 -11.73 -13.07
C ARG A 63 -5.52 -11.24 -12.01
N ALA A 64 -5.19 -11.36 -10.73
CA ALA A 64 -6.04 -10.87 -9.64
C ALA A 64 -6.11 -9.33 -9.56
N ARG A 65 -5.10 -8.60 -10.04
CA ARG A 65 -5.15 -7.14 -10.16
C ARG A 65 -6.00 -6.72 -11.35
N GLU A 66 -5.85 -7.40 -12.49
CA GLU A 66 -6.64 -7.14 -13.70
C GLU A 66 -8.12 -7.43 -13.47
N ALA A 67 -8.47 -8.57 -12.85
CA ALA A 67 -9.85 -8.89 -12.49
C ALA A 67 -10.48 -7.79 -11.62
N ARG A 68 -9.75 -7.28 -10.62
CA ARG A 68 -10.21 -6.14 -9.79
C ARG A 68 -10.39 -4.87 -10.59
N ARG A 69 -9.47 -4.54 -11.51
CA ARG A 69 -9.60 -3.36 -12.39
C ARG A 69 -10.84 -3.45 -13.28
N ILE A 70 -11.11 -4.63 -13.85
CA ILE A 70 -12.29 -4.88 -14.69
C ILE A 70 -13.58 -4.75 -13.87
N GLU A 71 -13.60 -5.31 -12.65
CA GLU A 71 -14.77 -5.20 -11.76
C GLU A 71 -15.00 -3.74 -11.30
N GLU A 72 -13.93 -3.00 -11.01
CA GLU A 72 -14.02 -1.58 -10.67
C GLU A 72 -14.47 -0.73 -11.85
N SER A 73 -13.95 -0.96 -13.06
CA SER A 73 -14.37 -0.24 -14.26
C SER A 73 -15.83 -0.53 -14.59
N ALA A 74 -16.27 -1.79 -14.51
CA ALA A 74 -17.66 -2.16 -14.71
C ALA A 74 -18.58 -1.51 -13.67
N ARG A 75 -18.17 -1.45 -12.39
CA ARG A 75 -18.91 -0.73 -11.34
C ARG A 75 -18.97 0.76 -11.60
N HIS A 76 -17.90 1.36 -12.12
CA HIS A 76 -17.87 2.77 -12.46
C HIS A 76 -18.80 3.09 -13.64
N GLU A 77 -18.73 2.30 -14.72
CA GLU A 77 -19.62 2.42 -15.88
C GLU A 77 -21.09 2.22 -15.50
N ALA A 78 -21.40 1.24 -14.66
CA ALA A 78 -22.76 1.03 -14.16
C ALA A 78 -23.29 2.23 -13.37
N ARG A 79 -22.44 2.92 -12.60
CA ARG A 79 -22.82 4.15 -11.88
C ARG A 79 -23.03 5.34 -12.82
N LEU A 80 -22.24 5.46 -13.87
CA LEU A 80 -22.40 6.54 -14.87
C LEU A 80 -23.68 6.36 -15.69
N ASN A 81 -24.02 5.11 -16.02
CA ASN A 81 -25.22 4.77 -16.80
C ASN A 81 -26.49 4.66 -15.93
N ALA A 82 -26.36 4.63 -14.61
CA ALA A 82 -27.51 4.62 -13.72
C ALA A 82 -28.27 5.95 -13.81
N PRO A 83 -29.62 5.94 -13.91
CA PRO A 83 -30.40 7.16 -13.81
C PRO A 83 -30.12 7.85 -12.47
N PRO A 84 -30.19 9.20 -12.39
CA PRO A 84 -29.95 9.93 -11.14
C PRO A 84 -31.00 9.53 -10.11
N THR A 85 -30.66 8.56 -9.25
CA THR A 85 -31.45 8.24 -8.07
C THR A 85 -31.23 9.37 -7.08
N ASN A 86 -32.27 10.16 -6.81
CA ASN A 86 -32.32 11.16 -5.75
C ASN A 86 -32.30 10.52 -4.34
N ASP A 87 -31.60 9.41 -4.16
CA ASP A 87 -31.48 8.71 -2.89
C ASP A 87 -30.40 9.40 -2.05
N VAL A 88 -30.88 10.29 -1.18
CA VAL A 88 -30.08 11.04 -0.19
C VAL A 88 -29.26 10.10 0.71
N GLU A 89 -29.72 8.87 0.94
CA GLU A 89 -29.00 7.84 1.71
C GLU A 89 -27.81 7.24 0.95
N ALA A 90 -27.93 7.01 -0.37
CA ALA A 90 -26.81 6.49 -1.19
C ALA A 90 -25.65 7.50 -1.28
N LEU A 91 -25.97 8.79 -1.29
CA LEU A 91 -24.98 9.90 -1.27
C LEU A 91 -24.21 9.98 0.06
N LYS A 92 -24.78 9.54 1.18
CA LYS A 92 -24.09 9.51 2.49
C LYS A 92 -23.04 8.40 2.56
N ILE A 93 -23.27 7.28 1.89
CA ILE A 93 -22.38 6.10 1.91
C ILE A 93 -21.13 6.32 1.03
N SER A 94 -21.25 7.05 -0.09
CA SER A 94 -20.15 7.29 -1.04
C SER A 94 -18.97 8.11 -0.47
N LYS A 95 -19.17 8.76 0.68
CA LYS A 95 -18.16 9.60 1.35
C LYS A 95 -17.09 8.81 2.11
N ARG A 96 -17.19 7.47 2.17
CA ARG A 96 -16.20 6.64 2.87
C ARG A 96 -14.96 6.37 2.00
N ARG A 97 -13.93 7.14 2.34
CA ARG A 97 -12.49 6.95 2.10
C ARG A 97 -12.03 7.09 0.65
N ARG A 98 -11.68 8.33 0.29
CA ARG A 98 -10.60 8.55 -0.69
C ARG A 98 -9.39 7.75 -0.21
N SER A 99 -8.89 6.87 -1.06
CA SER A 99 -7.69 6.09 -0.78
C SER A 99 -6.57 7.05 -0.36
N GLY A 100 -5.79 6.68 0.66
CA GLY A 100 -4.64 7.48 1.11
C GLY A 100 -3.55 7.66 0.04
N ALA A 101 -3.79 7.25 -1.21
CA ALA A 101 -2.97 7.59 -2.36
C ALA A 101 -3.05 9.09 -2.69
N LEU A 102 -4.24 9.70 -2.61
CA LEU A 102 -4.41 11.14 -2.91
C LEU A 102 -3.74 12.04 -1.87
N ALA A 103 -3.65 11.58 -0.61
CA ALA A 103 -2.93 12.28 0.44
C ALA A 103 -1.40 12.10 0.35
N ARG A 104 -0.91 11.08 -0.39
CA ARG A 104 0.52 10.74 -0.51
C ARG A 104 1.17 11.30 -1.77
N SER A 105 0.40 11.54 -2.84
CA SER A 105 0.92 12.11 -4.09
C SER A 105 1.23 13.61 -4.00
N GLY A 106 0.91 14.27 -2.89
CA GLY A 106 1.13 15.72 -2.72
C GLY A 106 0.32 16.57 -3.69
N GLU A 107 -0.54 15.97 -4.50
CA GLU A 107 -1.41 16.64 -5.46
C GLU A 107 -2.64 17.19 -4.73
N GLU A 108 -2.37 17.90 -3.64
CA GLU A 108 -3.24 18.95 -3.17
C GLU A 108 -3.25 20.03 -4.25
N THR A 109 -4.06 19.84 -5.28
CA THR A 109 -4.62 20.97 -6.01
C THR A 109 -5.58 21.69 -5.06
N LYS A 110 -5.03 22.29 -4.00
CA LYS A 110 -5.60 23.45 -3.33
C LYS A 110 -5.61 24.54 -4.38
N LYS A 111 -6.62 24.48 -5.27
CA LYS A 111 -7.01 25.64 -6.06
C LYS A 111 -7.40 26.67 -5.02
N GLU A 112 -6.50 27.63 -4.78
CA GLU A 112 -6.84 28.80 -3.98
C GLU A 112 -8.10 29.39 -4.59
N ARG A 113 -9.17 29.39 -3.78
CA ARG A 113 -10.45 29.89 -4.24
C ARG A 113 -10.32 31.40 -4.25
N ASP A 114 -10.37 32.01 -5.43
CA ASP A 114 -10.41 33.47 -5.51
C ASP A 114 -11.74 33.94 -4.91
N THR A 115 -11.67 34.52 -3.72
CA THR A 115 -12.83 35.06 -2.99
C THR A 115 -12.95 36.57 -3.14
N ARG A 116 -12.15 37.22 -3.99
CA ARG A 116 -12.18 38.69 -4.17
C ARG A 116 -13.54 39.22 -4.63
N GLY A 117 -14.34 38.39 -5.30
CA GLY A 117 -15.70 38.73 -5.74
C GLY A 117 -16.82 38.24 -4.83
N TYR A 118 -16.52 37.62 -3.70
CA TYR A 118 -17.57 37.11 -2.81
C TYR A 118 -18.15 38.27 -1.99
N THR A 119 -19.45 38.49 -2.13
CA THR A 119 -20.18 39.45 -1.31
C THR A 119 -20.90 38.70 -0.19
N THR A 120 -20.75 39.20 1.04
CA THR A 120 -21.52 38.69 2.17
C THR A 120 -22.96 39.16 2.01
N ILE A 121 -23.90 38.22 1.88
CA ILE A 121 -25.33 38.55 1.90
C ILE A 121 -25.69 38.95 3.34
N VAL A 122 -26.26 40.14 3.49
CA VAL A 122 -26.79 40.64 4.75
C VAL A 122 -28.09 39.89 5.06
N ASP A 123 -28.05 39.03 6.07
CA ASP A 123 -29.20 38.25 6.53
C ASP A 123 -29.46 38.57 8.02
N PRO A 124 -30.61 39.15 8.38
CA PRO A 124 -30.92 39.51 9.76
C PRO A 124 -30.91 38.29 10.69
N LYS A 125 -31.31 37.10 10.22
CA LYS A 125 -31.23 35.86 11.02
C LYS A 125 -29.78 35.47 11.33
N ARG A 126 -28.89 35.69 10.36
CA ARG A 126 -27.46 35.43 10.52
C ARG A 126 -26.79 36.44 11.45
N ILE A 127 -27.20 37.71 11.40
CA ILE A 127 -26.74 38.75 12.33
C ILE A 127 -27.12 38.36 13.77
N ARG A 128 -28.38 37.99 14.00
CA ARG A 128 -28.89 37.55 15.31
C ARG A 128 -28.13 36.34 15.85
N THR A 129 -28.02 35.28 15.06
CA THR A 129 -27.30 34.05 15.49
C THR A 129 -25.81 34.27 15.79
N LEU A 130 -25.18 35.27 15.19
CA LEU A 130 -23.80 35.64 15.52
C LEU A 130 -23.73 36.51 16.78
N ALA A 131 -24.69 37.41 16.98
CA ALA A 131 -24.81 38.18 18.22
C ALA A 131 -25.06 37.25 19.44
N ASP A 132 -25.93 36.25 19.31
CA ASP A 132 -26.19 35.22 20.33
C ASP A 132 -24.92 34.43 20.70
N ARG A 133 -23.98 34.30 19.76
CA ARG A 133 -22.68 33.65 19.97
C ARG A 133 -21.62 34.59 20.56
N GLY A 134 -21.99 35.83 20.87
CA GLY A 134 -21.12 36.83 21.51
C GLY A 134 -20.37 37.74 20.54
N ALA A 135 -20.77 37.83 19.27
CA ALA A 135 -20.18 38.81 18.35
C ALA A 135 -20.60 40.24 18.72
N SER A 136 -19.66 41.18 18.74
CA SER A 136 -19.98 42.59 19.00
C SER A 136 -20.67 43.25 17.78
N PRO A 137 -21.55 44.25 17.99
CA PRO A 137 -22.18 44.99 16.89
C PRO A 137 -21.16 45.61 15.91
N SER A 138 -20.03 46.09 16.42
CA SER A 138 -18.92 46.62 15.61
C SER A 138 -18.25 45.55 14.72
N ALA A 139 -18.09 44.33 15.23
CA ALA A 139 -17.52 43.22 14.46
C ALA A 139 -18.50 42.74 13.38
N LEU A 140 -19.80 42.75 13.67
CA LEU A 140 -20.85 42.42 12.72
C LEU A 140 -20.93 43.45 11.60
N ALA A 141 -20.92 44.74 11.93
CA ALA A 141 -20.87 45.82 10.95
C ALA A 141 -19.70 45.67 9.97
N GLY A 142 -18.50 45.38 10.48
CA GLY A 142 -17.31 45.14 9.64
C GLY A 142 -17.40 43.88 8.77
N ALA A 143 -18.02 42.80 9.25
CA ALA A 143 -18.14 41.55 8.51
C ALA A 143 -19.21 41.57 7.41
N PHE A 144 -20.30 42.32 7.64
CA PHE A 144 -21.41 42.47 6.71
C PHE A 144 -21.29 43.70 5.81
N GLY A 145 -20.38 44.64 6.13
CA GLY A 145 -20.20 45.87 5.36
C GLY A 145 -21.36 46.86 5.51
N ILE A 146 -22.07 46.81 6.64
CA ILE A 146 -23.21 47.67 6.99
C ILE A 146 -22.85 48.57 8.17
N SER A 147 -23.68 49.58 8.42
CA SER A 147 -23.52 50.46 9.58
C SER A 147 -23.86 49.73 10.89
N VAL A 148 -23.36 50.26 12.01
CA VAL A 148 -23.69 49.73 13.35
C VAL A 148 -25.17 49.91 13.66
N GLU A 149 -25.78 51.01 13.22
CA GLU A 149 -27.20 51.32 13.41
C GLU A 149 -28.11 50.28 12.72
N GLU A 150 -27.73 49.84 11.52
CA GLU A 150 -28.45 48.79 10.79
C GLU A 150 -28.35 47.42 11.48
N VAL A 151 -27.21 47.13 12.11
CA VAL A 151 -27.04 45.92 12.95
C VAL A 151 -27.95 45.99 14.17
N GLU A 152 -27.99 47.13 14.86
CA GLU A 152 -28.84 47.33 16.04
C GLU A 152 -30.33 47.23 15.69
N ALA A 153 -30.75 47.81 14.56
CA ALA A 153 -32.12 47.67 14.07
C ALA A 153 -32.50 46.20 13.80
N ALA A 154 -31.60 45.42 13.19
CA ALA A 154 -31.80 43.99 12.92
C ALA A 154 -31.91 43.14 14.20
N LEU A 155 -31.28 43.59 15.30
CA LEU A 155 -31.39 42.97 16.61
C LEU A 155 -32.70 43.36 17.32
N LEU A 156 -33.09 44.64 17.25
CA LEU A 156 -34.32 45.15 17.88
C LEU A 156 -35.61 44.61 17.27
N GLU A 157 -35.62 44.29 15.98
CA GLU A 157 -36.80 43.70 15.30
C GLU A 157 -37.28 42.40 15.98
N THR A 158 -36.41 41.69 16.71
CA THR A 158 -36.80 40.49 17.49
C THR A 158 -37.49 40.81 18.82
N ALA A 159 -37.29 42.00 19.39
CA ALA A 159 -37.96 42.41 20.63
C ALA A 159 -39.45 42.70 20.42
N SER A 160 -39.90 42.75 19.16
CA SER A 160 -41.31 42.91 18.76
C SER A 160 -42.01 41.57 18.46
N GLU A 161 -41.28 40.46 18.35
CA GLU A 161 -41.83 39.13 18.00
C GLU A 161 -41.84 38.13 19.18
N GLY A 162 -41.48 38.56 20.39
CA GLY A 162 -41.59 37.79 21.64
C GLY A 162 -42.63 38.37 22.58
#